data_AF-A0A8C2S2Q9-F1
#
_entry.id   AF-A0A8C2S2Q9-F1
#
_cell.length_a   1.000
_cell.length_b   1.000
_cell.length_c   1.000
_cell.angle_alpha   90.00
_cell.angle_beta   90.00
_cell.angle_gamma   90.00
#
_symmetry.space_group_name_H-M   'P 1'
#
loop_
_entity.id
_entity.type
_entity.pdbx_description
1 polymer ?
#
loop_
_entity_poly.entity_id
_entity_poly.type
_entity_poly.pdbx_seq_one_letter_code
_entity_poly.pdbx_strand_id
1 'polypeptide(L)'
;MHITLQALENCLQEQARLRAQVYLLETRVKQQQVKISQLLHEKEIQLLDKGEENSVIDLGGKRQYADCSEIFNDGYKQSGFYKIKPLQSPAEFSVYCDMSEGGGWTVIQRRSDGSENFNRCANYDIRIYLE
;
A
#
# COMPACT_ATOMS: atom_id res chain seq x y z
N MET A 1 32.71 48.38 33.24
CA MET A 1 32.41 47.14 33.99
C MET A 1 30.92 46.78 34.02
N HIS A 2 29.99 47.74 33.88
CA HIS A 2 28.54 47.44 33.91
C HIS A 2 27.99 46.83 32.60
N ILE A 3 28.53 47.25 31.45
CA ILE A 3 28.12 46.79 30.11
C ILE A 3 28.43 45.29 29.90
N THR A 4 29.52 44.79 30.49
CA THR A 4 29.95 43.39 30.38
C THR A 4 29.08 42.43 31.21
N LEU A 5 28.51 42.89 32.32
CA LEU A 5 27.58 42.10 33.14
C LEU A 5 26.23 41.92 32.43
N GLN A 6 25.71 42.99 31.83
CA GLN A 6 24.43 42.96 31.13
C GLN A 6 24.49 42.08 29.86
N ALA A 7 25.62 42.09 29.15
CA ALA A 7 25.85 41.20 28.02
C ALA A 7 25.91 39.71 28.43
N LEU A 8 26.47 39.42 29.61
CA LEU A 8 26.54 38.07 30.16
C LEU A 8 25.15 37.56 30.58
N GLU A 9 24.34 38.39 31.25
CA GLU A 9 22.96 38.07 31.61
C GLU A 9 22.11 37.78 30.36
N ASN A 10 22.21 38.62 29.33
CA ASN A 10 21.50 38.41 28.07
C ASN A 10 21.91 37.09 27.38
N CYS A 11 23.19 36.74 27.40
CA CYS A 11 23.69 35.48 26.85
C CYS A 11 23.17 34.26 27.63
N LEU A 12 23.15 34.32 28.97
CA LEU A 12 22.63 33.25 29.83
C LEU A 12 21.12 33.03 29.61
N GLN A 13 20.37 34.12 29.44
CA GLN A 13 18.94 34.08 29.15
C GLN A 13 18.68 33.45 27.77
N GLU A 14 19.49 33.80 26.77
CA GLU A 14 19.41 33.22 25.44
C GLU A 14 19.82 31.73 25.42
N GLN A 15 20.84 31.35 26.20
CA GLN A 15 21.23 29.96 26.37
C GLN A 15 20.12 29.13 27.02
N ALA A 16 19.43 29.67 28.02
CA ALA A 16 18.28 29.01 28.65
C ALA A 16 17.13 28.83 27.65
N ARG A 17 16.85 29.86 26.83
CA ARG A 17 15.84 29.83 25.76
C ARG A 17 16.16 28.75 24.72
N LEU A 18 17.39 28.73 24.21
CA LEU A 18 17.82 27.76 23.21
C LEU A 18 17.82 26.34 23.76
N ARG A 19 18.24 26.13 25.02
CA ARG A 19 18.15 24.82 25.69
C ARG A 19 16.71 24.33 25.82
N ALA A 20 15.78 25.21 26.17
CA ALA A 20 14.35 24.87 26.22
C ALA A 20 13.80 24.51 24.83
N GLN A 21 14.22 25.23 23.79
CA GLN A 21 13.81 24.94 22.42
C GLN A 21 14.38 23.60 21.91
N VAL A 22 15.64 23.31 22.20
CA VAL A 22 16.27 22.01 21.88
C VAL A 22 15.52 20.88 22.58
N TYR A 23 15.19 21.03 23.86
CA TYR A 23 14.40 20.03 24.59
C TYR A 23 13.01 19.81 23.96
N LEU A 24 12.33 20.88 23.55
CA LEU A 24 11.04 20.78 22.86
C LEU A 24 11.15 20.08 21.49
N LEU A 25 12.21 20.36 20.73
CA LEU A 25 12.47 19.71 19.46
C LEU A 25 12.82 18.24 19.66
N GLU A 26 13.65 17.91 20.64
CA GLU A 26 14.02 16.53 20.97
C GLU A 26 12.79 15.71 21.39
N THR A 27 11.92 16.27 22.21
CA THR A 27 10.66 15.63 22.61
C THR A 27 9.74 15.43 21.41
N ARG A 28 9.60 16.42 20.52
CA ARG A 28 8.83 16.27 19.28
C ARG A 28 9.42 15.20 18.35
N VAL A 29 10.74 15.15 18.18
CA VAL A 29 11.41 14.13 17.36
C VAL A 29 11.19 12.75 17.97
N LYS A 30 11.31 12.60 19.29
CA LYS A 30 11.00 11.34 19.98
C LYS A 30 9.54 10.93 19.78
N GLN A 31 8.60 11.87 19.90
CA GLN A 31 7.18 11.62 19.63
C GLN A 31 6.95 11.19 18.17
N GLN A 32 7.58 11.87 17.22
CA GLN A 32 7.51 11.51 15.80
C GLN A 32 8.10 10.13 15.54
N GLN A 33 9.25 9.78 16.15
CA GLN A 33 9.85 8.46 16.04
C GLN A 33 8.94 7.35 16.58
N VAL A 34 8.28 7.58 17.72
CA VAL A 34 7.30 6.64 18.26
C VAL A 34 6.12 6.47 17.30
N LYS A 35 5.60 7.58 16.74
CA LYS A 35 4.50 7.50 15.77
C LYS A 35 4.91 6.78 14.48
N ILE A 36 6.13 7.01 13.99
CA ILE A 36 6.69 6.29 12.85
C ILE A 36 6.81 4.79 13.16
N SER A 37 7.33 4.44 14.33
CA SER A 37 7.45 3.04 14.76
C SER A 37 6.07 2.36 14.88
N GLN A 38 5.07 3.06 15.41
CA GLN A 38 3.69 2.56 15.45
C GLN A 38 3.11 2.34 14.05
N LEU A 39 3.28 3.30 13.13
CA LEU A 39 2.79 3.18 11.75
C LEU A 39 3.50 2.05 10.99
N LEU A 40 4.81 1.86 11.22
CA LEU A 40 5.56 0.75 10.63
C LEU A 40 5.05 -0.60 11.14
N HIS A 41 4.79 -0.73 12.44
CA HIS A 41 4.23 -1.95 13.02
C HIS A 41 2.82 -2.24 12.51
N GLU A 42 1.96 -1.22 12.41
CA GLU A 42 0.63 -1.33 11.83
C GLU A 42 0.69 -1.80 10.36
N LYS A 43 1.62 -1.24 9.56
CA LYS A 43 1.83 -1.64 8.17
C LYS A 43 2.37 -3.07 8.03
N GLU A 44 3.23 -3.50 8.96
CA GLU A 44 3.76 -4.87 9.00
C GLU A 44 2.66 -5.88 9.33
N ILE A 45 1.76 -5.56 10.27
CA ILE A 45 0.56 -6.37 10.55
C ILE A 45 -0.34 -6.47 9.31
N GLN A 46 -0.53 -5.38 8.55
CA GLN A 46 -1.29 -5.41 7.29
C GLN A 46 -0.61 -6.26 6.19
N LEU A 47 0.72 -6.33 6.17
CA LEU A 47 1.46 -7.16 5.21
C LEU A 47 1.33 -8.66 5.50
N LEU A 48 1.18 -9.05 6.77
CA LEU A 48 0.96 -10.44 7.17
C LEU A 48 -0.44 -10.94 6.77
N ASP A 49 -1.45 -10.07 6.78
CA ASP A 49 -2.82 -10.37 6.30
C ASP A 49 -2.90 -10.39 4.76
N LYS A 50 -2.14 -9.51 4.08
CA LYS A 50 -1.99 -9.50 2.61
C LYS A 50 -1.21 -10.71 2.05
N GLY A 51 -0.59 -11.53 2.91
CA GLY A 51 0.13 -12.73 2.50
C GLY A 51 -0.75 -13.81 1.88
N GLU A 52 -2.04 -13.85 2.24
CA GLU A 52 -3.01 -14.79 1.67
C GLU A 52 -3.67 -14.26 0.39
N GLU A 53 -3.76 -12.94 0.20
CA GLU A 53 -4.37 -12.35 -1.00
C GLU A 53 -3.60 -12.65 -2.28
N ASN A 54 -2.31 -12.99 -2.24
CA ASN A 54 -1.52 -13.35 -3.43
C ASN A 54 -1.39 -14.86 -3.67
N SER A 55 -2.05 -15.70 -2.87
CA SER A 55 -2.02 -17.14 -3.08
C SER A 55 -2.96 -17.52 -4.23
N VAL A 56 -2.42 -18.21 -5.22
CA VAL A 56 -3.21 -18.69 -6.36
C VAL A 56 -4.00 -19.92 -5.92
N ILE A 57 -5.32 -19.86 -6.06
CA ILE A 57 -6.22 -20.97 -5.75
C ILE A 57 -6.02 -22.08 -6.81
N ASP A 58 -5.56 -23.26 -6.38
CA ASP A 58 -5.37 -24.42 -7.25
C ASP A 58 -6.70 -25.17 -7.46
N LEU A 59 -7.16 -25.19 -8.71
CA LEU A 59 -8.39 -25.88 -9.13
C LEU A 59 -8.15 -27.35 -9.51
N GLY A 60 -6.92 -27.87 -9.32
CA GLY A 60 -6.64 -29.29 -9.43
C GLY A 60 -6.52 -29.83 -10.85
N GLY A 61 -6.06 -29.00 -11.81
CA GLY A 61 -5.54 -29.44 -13.12
C GLY A 61 -6.51 -30.14 -14.08
N LYS A 62 -7.82 -30.17 -13.80
CA LYS A 62 -8.80 -30.93 -14.62
C LYS A 62 -9.32 -30.17 -15.84
N ARG A 63 -9.27 -28.84 -15.83
CA ARG A 63 -9.86 -27.97 -16.85
C ARG A 63 -9.13 -26.64 -16.92
N GLN A 64 -8.99 -26.12 -18.13
CA GLN A 64 -8.49 -24.77 -18.38
C GLN A 64 -9.66 -23.81 -18.52
N TYR A 65 -9.62 -22.72 -17.75
CA TYR A 65 -10.66 -21.70 -17.74
C TYR A 65 -10.24 -20.49 -18.58
N ALA A 66 -11.13 -19.99 -19.43
CA ALA A 66 -10.85 -18.82 -20.26
C ALA A 66 -10.84 -17.52 -19.45
N ASP A 67 -11.72 -17.42 -18.44
CA ASP A 67 -11.90 -16.26 -17.59
C ASP A 67 -12.55 -16.63 -16.24
N CYS A 68 -12.71 -15.63 -15.36
CA CYS A 68 -13.31 -15.82 -14.04
C CYS A 68 -14.80 -16.24 -14.10
N SER A 69 -15.51 -15.97 -15.18
CA SER A 69 -16.92 -16.33 -15.31
C SER A 69 -17.09 -17.84 -15.48
N GLU A 70 -16.21 -18.50 -16.24
CA GLU A 70 -16.21 -19.95 -16.35
C GLU A 70 -15.90 -20.61 -15.01
N ILE A 71 -14.93 -20.07 -14.28
CA ILE A 71 -14.58 -20.52 -12.92
C ILE A 71 -15.80 -20.40 -11.99
N PHE A 72 -16.49 -19.26 -12.02
CA PHE A 72 -17.68 -19.04 -11.22
C PHE A 72 -18.81 -20.01 -11.59
N ASN A 73 -19.00 -20.27 -12.88
CA ASN A 73 -20.03 -21.20 -13.37
C ASN A 73 -19.74 -22.66 -13.01
N ASP A 74 -18.47 -23.04 -12.85
CA ASP A 74 -18.06 -24.37 -12.38
C ASP A 74 -18.20 -24.56 -10.85
N GLY A 75 -18.69 -23.52 -10.15
CA GLY A 75 -19.07 -23.59 -8.73
C GLY A 75 -18.06 -22.97 -7.77
N TYR A 76 -16.96 -22.41 -8.27
CA TYR A 76 -15.99 -21.71 -7.42
C TYR A 76 -16.48 -20.30 -7.10
N LYS A 77 -16.83 -20.06 -5.83
CA LYS A 77 -17.48 -18.80 -5.37
C LYS A 77 -16.59 -17.93 -4.48
N GLN A 78 -15.34 -18.31 -4.26
CA GLN A 78 -14.40 -17.55 -3.44
C GLN A 78 -13.70 -16.50 -4.30
N SER A 79 -13.68 -15.23 -3.85
CA SER A 79 -12.84 -14.22 -4.49
C SER A 79 -11.37 -14.50 -4.19
N GLY A 80 -10.49 -14.31 -5.17
CA GLY A 80 -9.07 -14.60 -5.02
C GLY A 80 -8.34 -14.69 -6.36
N PHE A 81 -7.04 -15.05 -6.32
CA PHE A 81 -6.29 -15.24 -7.55
C PHE A 81 -6.51 -16.62 -8.14
N TYR A 82 -6.84 -16.66 -9.43
CA TYR A 82 -7.00 -17.88 -10.21
C TYR A 82 -6.12 -17.84 -11.45
N LYS A 83 -5.74 -19.01 -11.96
CA LYS A 83 -5.12 -19.13 -13.28
C LYS A 83 -6.19 -19.21 -14.36
N ILE A 84 -6.06 -18.36 -15.37
CA ILE A 84 -6.87 -18.43 -16.58
C ILE A 84 -5.97 -18.51 -17.82
N LYS A 85 -6.51 -19.04 -18.91
CA LYS A 85 -5.92 -18.96 -20.24
C LYS A 85 -7.00 -18.62 -21.26
N PRO A 86 -7.17 -17.32 -21.58
CA PRO A 86 -7.98 -16.89 -22.71
C PRO A 86 -7.55 -17.56 -24.01
N LEU A 87 -8.46 -17.72 -24.96
CA LEU A 87 -8.26 -18.50 -26.21
C LEU A 87 -6.99 -18.14 -26.98
N GLN A 88 -6.65 -16.84 -27.06
CA GLN A 88 -5.49 -16.34 -27.79
C GLN A 88 -4.25 -16.12 -26.90
N SER A 89 -4.34 -16.48 -25.61
CA SER A 89 -3.21 -16.33 -24.70
C SER A 89 -2.19 -17.44 -24.94
N PRO A 90 -0.90 -17.10 -25.12
CA PRO A 90 0.15 -18.11 -25.31
C PRO A 90 0.37 -18.97 -24.06
N ALA A 91 0.07 -18.44 -22.87
CA ALA A 91 0.27 -19.11 -21.58
C ALA A 91 -0.85 -18.78 -20.60
N GLU A 92 -0.97 -19.61 -19.56
CA GLU A 92 -1.77 -19.29 -18.38
C GLU A 92 -1.14 -18.14 -17.59
N PHE A 93 -1.99 -17.30 -17.00
CA PHE A 93 -1.55 -16.26 -16.08
C PHE A 93 -2.56 -16.09 -14.95
N SER A 94 -2.09 -15.55 -13.82
CA SER A 94 -2.90 -15.31 -12.64
C SER A 94 -3.68 -14.01 -12.77
N VAL A 95 -4.98 -14.05 -12.46
CA VAL A 95 -5.87 -12.90 -12.37
C VAL A 95 -6.60 -12.91 -11.04
N TYR A 96 -6.96 -11.75 -10.52
CA TYR A 96 -7.89 -11.69 -9.40
C TYR A 96 -9.33 -11.80 -9.92
N CYS A 97 -10.06 -12.80 -9.42
CA CYS A 97 -11.47 -12.97 -9.68
C CYS A 97 -12.28 -12.44 -8.50
N ASP A 98 -13.18 -11.51 -8.76
CA ASP A 98 -14.20 -11.13 -7.79
C ASP A 98 -15.46 -11.97 -8.01
N MET A 99 -15.76 -12.82 -7.03
CA MET A 99 -16.91 -13.72 -7.02
C MET A 99 -18.08 -13.16 -6.22
N SER A 100 -17.98 -11.92 -5.73
CA SER A 100 -19.03 -11.20 -5.01
C SER A 100 -20.09 -10.65 -5.97
N GLU A 101 -21.29 -10.34 -5.46
CA GLU A 101 -22.31 -9.53 -6.16
C GLU A 101 -22.63 -10.03 -7.59
N GLY A 102 -22.99 -11.31 -7.72
CA GLY A 102 -23.25 -11.95 -9.02
C GLY A 102 -22.02 -12.65 -9.62
N GLY A 103 -20.81 -12.24 -9.22
CA GLY A 103 -19.55 -12.96 -9.37
C GLY A 103 -19.07 -13.22 -10.79
N GLY A 104 -17.87 -13.83 -10.89
CA GLY A 104 -17.23 -14.15 -12.16
C GLY A 104 -16.50 -12.98 -12.82
N TRP A 105 -16.21 -11.92 -12.07
CA TRP A 105 -15.55 -10.73 -12.60
C TRP A 105 -14.03 -10.91 -12.65
N THR A 106 -13.44 -10.82 -13.84
CA THR A 106 -11.99 -10.72 -14.01
C THR A 106 -11.55 -9.28 -13.75
N VAL A 107 -10.83 -9.03 -12.66
CA VAL A 107 -10.37 -7.67 -12.32
C VAL A 107 -9.13 -7.33 -13.14
N ILE A 108 -9.22 -6.28 -13.96
CA ILE A 108 -8.13 -5.81 -14.83
C ILE A 108 -7.26 -4.78 -14.10
N GLN A 109 -7.87 -3.90 -13.30
CA GLN A 109 -7.17 -2.88 -12.51
C GLN A 109 -8.06 -2.45 -11.34
N ARG A 110 -7.50 -2.36 -10.13
CA ARG A 110 -8.18 -1.88 -8.91
C ARG A 110 -7.30 -0.88 -8.17
N ARG A 111 -7.93 0.14 -7.58
CA ARG A 111 -7.31 1.07 -6.62
C ARG A 111 -7.96 0.90 -5.25
N SER A 112 -7.16 0.86 -4.19
CA SER A 112 -7.65 0.70 -2.82
C SER A 112 -6.99 1.63 -1.81
N ASP A 113 -5.69 1.93 -1.94
CA ASP A 113 -4.93 2.68 -0.93
C ASP A 113 -4.09 3.84 -1.50
N GLY A 114 -4.09 4.04 -2.83
CA GLY A 114 -3.33 5.11 -3.48
C GLY A 114 -1.81 4.97 -3.38
N SER A 115 -1.30 3.82 -2.93
CA SER A 115 0.13 3.58 -2.72
C SER A 115 0.92 3.40 -4.02
N GLU A 116 0.24 2.99 -5.10
CA GLU A 116 0.84 2.80 -6.42
C GLU A 116 0.77 4.06 -7.27
N ASN A 117 1.88 4.42 -7.91
CA ASN A 117 1.93 5.50 -8.89
C ASN A 117 1.57 4.96 -10.29
N PHE A 118 0.59 5.59 -10.91
CA PHE A 118 0.08 5.24 -12.24
C PHE A 118 0.59 6.17 -13.34
N ASN A 119 1.32 7.24 -12.99
CA ASN A 119 2.08 8.06 -13.94
C ASN A 119 3.34 7.31 -14.38
N ARG A 120 3.13 6.19 -15.07
CA ARG A 120 4.18 5.41 -15.71
C ARG A 120 4.20 5.86 -17.17
N CYS A 121 5.37 6.27 -17.67
CA CYS A 121 5.52 6.63 -19.08
C CYS A 121 5.16 5.42 -19.93
N ALA A 122 4.00 5.49 -20.59
CA ALA A 122 3.52 4.40 -21.42
C ALA A 122 4.29 4.40 -22.75
N ASN A 123 4.89 3.26 -23.11
CA ASN A 123 4.88 2.85 -24.50
C ASN A 123 3.54 2.13 -24.72
N TYR A 124 2.72 2.65 -25.62
CA TYR A 124 1.36 2.26 -25.98
C TYR A 124 0.21 2.97 -25.24
N ASP A 125 -0.64 3.57 -26.08
CA ASP A 125 -1.79 4.42 -25.80
C ASP A 125 -2.94 3.63 -25.16
N ILE A 126 -3.11 3.77 -23.84
CA ILE A 126 -4.33 3.37 -23.16
C ILE A 126 -4.80 4.58 -22.34
N ARG A 127 -5.63 5.42 -22.96
CA ARG A 127 -6.41 6.45 -22.26
C ARG A 127 -7.61 5.81 -21.58
N ILE A 128 -7.50 5.54 -20.29
CA ILE A 128 -8.68 5.32 -19.45
C ILE A 128 -9.15 6.69 -18.98
N TYR A 129 -10.25 7.18 -19.55
CA TYR A 129 -11.00 8.29 -18.97
C TYR A 129 -11.70 7.78 -17.71
N LEU A 130 -11.44 8.41 -16.58
CA LEU A 130 -12.31 8.35 -15.40
C LEU A 130 -13.15 9.64 -15.46
N GLU A 131 -14.48 9.51 -15.44
CA GLU A 131 -15.34 10.63 -14.99
C GLU A 131 -15.11 10.90 -13.51
#